data_AF-A0A957VNE0-F1
#
_entry.id   AF-A0A957VNE0-F1
#
_cell.length_a   1.000
_cell.length_b   1.000
_cell.length_c   1.000
_cell.angle_alpha   90.00
_cell.angle_beta   90.00
_cell.angle_gamma   90.00
#
_symmetry.space_group_name_H-M   'P 1'
#
loop_
_entity.id
_entity.type
_entity.pdbx_description
1 polymer ?
#
loop_
_entity_poly.entity_id
_entity_poly.type
_entity_poly.pdbx_seq_one_letter_code
_entity_poly.pdbx_strand_id
1 'polypeptide(L)'
;MTKHVKLIALMLVTLLVLAACAPAAAPAPEAAEPAAEATEAPAEEAATEAPAEEAAAEGEAAAGEGVNMVLMPKFLGILVFDQAYQGAQEAHAEIGNPGTLEFLGPTP
;
A
#
# COMPACT_ATOMS: atom_id res chain seq x y z
N MET A 1 -25.93 -32.71 0.98
CA MET A 1 -25.25 -31.96 -0.10
C MET A 1 -24.36 -30.83 0.41
N THR A 2 -24.84 -29.92 1.25
CA THR A 2 -24.04 -28.80 1.81
C THR A 2 -22.78 -29.22 2.57
N LYS A 3 -22.79 -30.35 3.28
CA LYS A 3 -21.59 -30.87 3.97
C LYS A 3 -20.50 -31.33 2.98
N HIS A 4 -20.89 -31.94 1.87
CA HIS A 4 -19.95 -32.37 0.82
C HIS A 4 -19.43 -31.18 0.00
N VAL A 5 -20.26 -30.16 -0.25
CA VAL A 5 -19.84 -28.91 -0.89
C VAL A 5 -18.81 -28.17 -0.03
N LYS A 6 -19.01 -28.12 1.30
CA LYS A 6 -18.03 -27.54 2.23
C LYS A 6 -16.73 -28.35 2.29
N LEU A 7 -16.81 -29.68 2.24
CA LEU A 7 -15.64 -30.57 2.22
C LEU A 7 -14.83 -30.44 0.92
N ILE A 8 -15.52 -30.33 -0.23
CA ILE A 8 -14.89 -30.14 -1.55
C ILE A 8 -14.23 -28.76 -1.64
N ALA A 9 -14.89 -27.70 -1.14
CA ALA A 9 -14.32 -26.36 -1.10
C ALA A 9 -13.07 -26.30 -0.21
N LEU A 10 -13.10 -26.93 0.96
CA LEU A 10 -11.93 -27.02 1.84
C LEU A 10 -10.78 -27.79 1.15
N MET A 11 -11.08 -28.92 0.51
CA MET A 11 -10.08 -29.72 -0.22
C MET A 11 -9.42 -28.94 -1.36
N LEU A 12 -10.19 -28.14 -2.12
CA LEU A 12 -9.66 -27.33 -3.22
C LEU A 12 -8.72 -26.24 -2.73
N VAL A 13 -9.06 -25.55 -1.64
CA VAL A 13 -8.22 -24.51 -1.05
C VAL A 13 -6.90 -25.11 -0.54
N THR A 14 -6.95 -26.26 0.12
CA THR A 14 -5.74 -26.94 0.61
C THR A 14 -4.83 -27.38 -0.54
N LEU A 15 -5.39 -27.86 -1.65
CA LEU A 15 -4.63 -28.23 -2.85
C LEU A 15 -3.90 -27.04 -3.49
N LEU A 16 -4.56 -25.88 -3.51
CA LEU A 16 -4.01 -24.66 -4.10
C LEU A 16 -2.86 -24.09 -3.26
N VAL A 17 -2.95 -24.20 -1.93
CA VAL A 17 -1.88 -23.79 -1.00
C VAL A 17 -0.67 -24.72 -1.10
N LEU A 18 -0.86 -26.04 -1.28
CA LEU A 18 0.27 -26.96 -1.45
C LEU A 18 1.03 -26.72 -2.77
N ALA A 19 0.35 -26.34 -3.85
CA ALA A 19 1.00 -26.03 -5.13
C ALA A 19 1.86 -24.75 -5.07
N ALA A 20 1.48 -23.78 -4.23
CA ALA A 20 2.20 -22.52 -4.06
C ALA A 20 3.52 -22.66 -3.26
N CYS A 21 3.72 -23.78 -2.55
CA CYS A 21 4.93 -24.03 -1.76
C CYS A 21 5.95 -24.94 -2.48
N ALA A 22 5.78 -25.24 -3.78
CA ALA A 22 6.78 -25.99 -4.52
C ALA A 22 7.99 -25.09 -4.89
N PRO A 23 9.24 -25.45 -4.52
CA PRO A 23 10.42 -24.71 -4.94
C PRO A 23 10.63 -24.87 -6.44
N ALA A 24 10.81 -23.75 -7.14
CA ALA A 24 11.08 -23.71 -8.57
C ALA A 24 12.39 -24.45 -8.89
N ALA A 25 12.29 -25.52 -9.70
CA ALA A 25 13.45 -26.15 -10.29
C ALA A 25 14.08 -25.21 -11.33
N ALA A 26 15.34 -24.84 -11.12
CA ALA A 26 16.12 -24.02 -12.03
C ALA A 26 16.44 -24.77 -13.34
N PRO A 27 16.34 -24.12 -14.52
CA PRO A 27 16.96 -24.64 -15.74
C PRO A 27 18.49 -24.44 -15.70
N ALA A 28 19.19 -25.46 -16.21
CA ALA A 28 20.64 -25.56 -16.31
C ALA A 28 21.26 -24.54 -17.31
N PRO A 29 22.56 -24.21 -17.17
CA PRO A 29 23.21 -23.14 -17.93
C PRO A 29 23.67 -23.61 -19.31
N GLU A 30 23.42 -22.81 -20.33
CA GLU A 30 24.08 -22.91 -21.63
C GLU A 30 25.14 -21.80 -21.70
N ALA A 31 26.41 -22.21 -21.75
CA ALA A 31 27.56 -21.34 -21.85
C ALA A 31 27.98 -21.20 -23.32
N ALA A 32 28.06 -19.97 -23.81
CA ALA A 32 28.99 -19.56 -24.86
C ALA A 32 29.22 -18.03 -24.76
N GLU A 33 30.40 -17.67 -24.26
CA GLU A 33 30.99 -16.33 -24.20
C GLU A 33 31.42 -15.82 -25.60
N PRO A 34 32.19 -14.72 -25.75
CA PRO A 34 31.87 -13.31 -25.48
C PRO A 34 32.22 -12.42 -26.71
N ALA A 35 31.78 -11.17 -26.73
CA ALA A 35 32.46 -10.13 -27.52
C ALA A 35 32.27 -8.75 -26.89
N ALA A 36 33.41 -8.21 -26.44
CA ALA A 36 33.78 -6.80 -26.32
C ALA A 36 33.04 -5.86 -27.31
N GLU A 37 32.79 -4.58 -27.05
CA GLU A 37 33.51 -3.61 -26.23
C GLU A 37 32.67 -2.32 -26.16
N ALA A 38 32.90 -1.57 -25.08
CA ALA A 38 32.85 -0.11 -25.02
C ALA A 38 31.53 0.62 -25.37
N THR A 39 31.02 1.37 -24.39
CA THR A 39 31.17 2.85 -24.37
C THR A 39 30.03 3.47 -23.58
N GLU A 40 30.46 4.22 -22.56
CA GLU A 40 29.78 5.30 -21.85
C GLU A 40 28.50 5.00 -21.08
N ALA A 41 28.67 5.11 -19.76
CA ALA A 41 27.63 5.52 -18.85
C ALA A 41 27.11 6.91 -19.23
N PRO A 42 25.80 7.09 -19.41
CA PRO A 42 25.13 8.27 -18.92
C PRO A 42 25.00 8.09 -17.42
N ALA A 43 25.73 8.92 -16.68
CA ALA A 43 25.28 9.33 -15.37
C ALA A 43 23.92 10.01 -15.56
N GLU A 44 22.83 9.24 -15.37
CA GLU A 44 21.53 9.84 -15.11
C GLU A 44 21.52 10.25 -13.64
N GLU A 45 21.55 11.57 -13.49
CA GLU A 45 21.23 12.34 -12.31
C GLU A 45 20.35 11.56 -11.33
N ALA A 46 20.94 11.32 -10.15
CA ALA A 46 20.16 11.26 -8.95
C ALA A 46 19.28 12.51 -8.91
N ALA A 47 18.00 12.33 -9.21
CA ALA A 47 16.96 13.24 -8.79
C ALA A 47 17.07 13.34 -7.27
N THR A 48 17.82 14.36 -6.85
CA THR A 48 17.81 14.87 -5.50
C THR A 48 16.41 15.41 -5.33
N GLU A 49 15.52 14.59 -4.77
CA GLU A 49 14.32 15.05 -4.12
C GLU A 49 14.77 16.12 -3.13
N ALA A 50 14.52 17.38 -3.48
CA ALA A 50 14.63 18.48 -2.56
C ALA A 50 13.77 18.12 -1.34
N PRO A 51 14.27 18.33 -0.10
CA PRO A 51 13.41 18.18 1.06
C PRO A 51 12.23 19.13 0.87
N ALA A 52 11.03 18.55 0.75
CA ALA A 52 9.82 19.30 0.98
C ALA A 52 9.94 19.82 2.42
N GLU A 53 10.24 21.10 2.55
CA GLU A 53 10.22 21.81 3.83
C GLU A 53 8.74 22.04 4.19
N GLU A 54 8.03 20.93 4.44
CA GLU A 54 6.81 20.94 5.23
C GLU A 54 7.27 21.03 6.68
N ALA A 55 7.42 22.26 7.15
CA ALA A 55 7.27 22.55 8.56
C ALA A 55 5.78 22.36 8.95
N ALA A 56 5.29 21.12 8.83
CA ALA A 56 4.27 20.65 9.75
C ALA A 56 4.96 20.69 11.11
N ALA A 57 4.54 21.60 11.98
CA ALA A 57 4.90 21.49 13.38
C ALA A 57 4.33 20.14 13.85
N GLU A 58 5.18 19.11 13.87
CA GLU A 58 4.91 17.80 14.46
C GLU A 58 4.80 18.00 15.97
N GLY A 59 3.67 18.57 16.40
CA GLY A 59 3.18 18.32 17.73
C GLY A 59 2.70 16.88 17.73
N GLU A 60 3.42 15.98 18.40
CA GLU A 60 2.83 14.73 18.85
C GLU A 60 1.59 15.09 19.66
N ALA A 61 0.42 15.00 19.04
CA ALA A 61 -0.83 15.10 19.77
C ALA A 61 -0.82 13.97 20.80
N ALA A 62 -0.89 14.32 22.08
CA ALA A 62 -0.93 13.31 23.13
C ALA A 62 -2.14 12.40 22.87
N ALA A 63 -1.93 11.08 22.95
CA ALA A 63 -3.02 10.13 22.77
C ALA A 63 -4.19 10.48 23.71
N GLY A 64 -5.37 10.75 23.15
CA GLY A 64 -6.58 11.15 23.87
C GLY A 64 -6.85 12.67 23.93
N GLU A 65 -5.96 13.52 23.43
CA GLU A 65 -6.31 14.92 23.17
C GLU A 65 -7.22 15.00 21.94
N GLY A 66 -8.38 15.65 22.08
CA GLY A 66 -9.37 15.76 21.01
C GLY A 66 -8.91 16.68 19.90
N VAL A 67 -8.43 16.11 18.80
CA VAL A 67 -8.00 16.86 17.62
C VAL A 67 -9.07 16.75 16.54
N ASN A 68 -9.61 17.90 16.11
CA ASN A 68 -10.50 17.94 14.96
C ASN A 68 -9.65 17.86 13.68
N MET A 69 -10.00 16.92 12.80
CA MET A 69 -9.25 16.59 11.59
C MET A 69 -10.14 16.75 10.35
N VAL A 70 -9.53 17.20 9.26
CA VAL A 70 -10.18 17.27 7.94
C VAL A 70 -9.34 16.51 6.94
N LEU A 71 -9.91 15.48 6.34
CA LEU A 71 -9.33 14.80 5.18
C LEU A 71 -9.87 15.47 3.92
N MET A 72 -9.01 16.25 3.25
CA MET A 72 -9.39 17.03 2.07
C MET A 72 -8.80 16.43 0.79
N PRO A 73 -9.50 15.52 0.09
CA PRO A 73 -9.04 15.03 -1.22
C PRO A 73 -9.14 16.13 -2.29
N LYS A 74 -8.42 15.92 -3.39
CA LYS A 74 -8.49 16.82 -4.55
C LYS A 74 -9.92 16.94 -5.12
N PHE A 75 -10.65 15.82 -5.16
CA PHE A 75 -12.03 15.73 -5.61
C PHE A 75 -12.79 14.73 -4.75
N LEU A 76 -14.04 15.06 -4.43
CA LEU A 76 -14.98 14.12 -3.82
C LEU A 76 -15.51 13.13 -4.88
N GLY A 77 -15.87 11.93 -4.45
CA GLY A 77 -16.49 10.90 -5.31
C GLY A 77 -15.53 10.10 -6.19
N ILE A 78 -14.22 10.22 -5.97
CA ILE A 78 -13.23 9.29 -6.55
C ILE A 78 -13.00 8.16 -5.55
N LEU A 79 -13.23 6.91 -5.99
CA LEU A 79 -13.20 5.71 -5.13
C LEU A 79 -11.97 5.58 -4.24
N VAL A 80 -10.78 5.97 -4.73
CA VAL A 80 -9.53 5.87 -3.95
C VAL A 80 -9.54 6.79 -2.73
N PHE A 81 -10.22 7.94 -2.80
CA PHE A 81 -10.32 8.87 -1.67
C PHE A 81 -11.41 8.45 -0.69
N ASP A 82 -12.47 7.78 -1.16
CA ASP A 82 -13.47 7.18 -0.28
C ASP A 82 -12.86 6.01 0.53
N GLN A 83 -12.01 5.20 -0.09
CA GLN A 83 -11.24 4.15 0.58
C GLN A 83 -10.25 4.74 1.60
N ALA A 84 -9.56 5.83 1.23
CA ALA A 84 -8.68 6.54 2.16
C ALA A 84 -9.47 7.10 3.36
N TYR A 85 -10.69 7.59 3.15
CA TYR A 85 -11.55 8.07 4.24
C TYR A 85 -12.04 6.94 5.16
N GLN A 86 -12.30 5.74 4.64
CA GLN A 86 -12.57 4.56 5.46
C GLN A 86 -11.38 4.23 6.37
N GLY A 87 -10.17 4.16 5.81
CA GLY A 87 -8.95 3.94 6.59
C GLY A 87 -8.70 5.05 7.62
N ALA A 88 -9.01 6.31 7.30
CA ALA A 88 -8.92 7.42 8.24
C ALA A 88 -9.91 7.29 9.41
N GLN A 89 -11.14 6.82 9.16
CA GLN A 89 -12.13 6.55 10.22
C GLN A 89 -11.69 5.40 11.13
N GLU A 90 -11.13 4.34 10.54
CA GLU A 90 -10.56 3.22 11.29
C GLU A 90 -9.44 3.71 12.22
N ALA A 91 -8.46 4.44 11.68
CA ALA A 91 -7.38 5.01 12.47
C ALA A 91 -7.89 5.98 13.56
N HIS A 92 -8.85 6.85 13.23
CA HIS A 92 -9.46 7.78 14.18
C HIS A 92 -10.11 7.07 15.38
N ALA A 93 -10.76 5.94 15.13
CA ALA A 93 -11.33 5.10 16.17
C ALA A 93 -10.25 4.34 16.97
N GLU A 94 -9.24 3.78 16.30
CA GLU A 94 -8.15 3.02 16.93
C GLU A 94 -7.30 3.87 17.88
N ILE A 95 -7.00 5.11 17.49
CA ILE A 95 -6.26 6.05 18.35
C ILE A 95 -7.12 6.67 19.45
N GLY A 96 -8.45 6.44 19.42
CA GLY A 96 -9.39 6.95 20.40
C GLY A 96 -9.49 8.48 20.42
N ASN A 97 -9.38 9.14 19.27
CA ASN A 97 -9.47 10.59 19.21
C ASN A 97 -10.93 11.04 19.41
N PRO A 98 -11.24 11.84 20.45
CA PRO A 98 -12.61 12.29 20.72
C PRO A 98 -13.06 13.49 19.86
N GLY A 99 -12.20 14.03 19.00
CA GLY A 99 -12.51 15.10 18.05
C GLY A 99 -13.32 14.63 16.84
N THR A 100 -13.58 15.53 15.88
CA THR A 100 -14.28 15.18 14.63
C THR A 100 -13.31 14.78 13.52
N LEU A 101 -13.77 13.93 12.61
CA LEU A 101 -13.09 13.65 11.34
C LEU A 101 -14.04 13.97 10.17
N GLU A 102 -13.73 15.04 9.44
CA GLU A 102 -14.53 15.52 8.30
C GLU A 102 -13.90 15.12 6.97
N PHE A 103 -14.75 14.93 5.95
CA PHE A 103 -14.34 14.64 4.57
C PHE A 103 -14.89 15.71 3.64
N LEU A 104 -14.05 16.68 3.30
CA LEU A 104 -14.45 17.89 2.57
C LEU A 104 -13.65 18.04 1.28
N GLY A 105 -14.28 18.54 0.22
CA GLY A 105 -13.60 18.88 -1.03
C GLY A 105 -13.39 20.39 -1.16
N PRO A 106 -12.45 20.83 -2.01
CA PRO A 106 -12.29 22.25 -2.33
C PRO A 106 -13.47 22.82 -3.14
N THR A 107 -14.29 21.95 -3.73
CA THR A 107 -15.53 22.30 -4.45
C THR A 107 -16.73 21.74 -3.68
N PRO A 108 -17.75 22.56 -3.34
CA PRO A 108 -18.93 22.12 -2.59
C PRO A 108 -19.86 21.20 -3.39
#